data_AF-A0A836QTB4-F1
#
_entry.id   AF-A0A836QTB4-F1
#
_cell.length_a   1.000
_cell.length_b   1.000
_cell.length_c   1.000
_cell.angle_alpha   90.00
_cell.angle_beta   90.00
_cell.angle_gamma   90.00
#
_symmetry.space_group_name_H-M   'P 1'
#
loop_
_entity.id
_entity.type
_entity.pdbx_description
1 polymer ?
#
loop_
_entity_poly.entity_id
_entity_poly.type
_entity_poly.pdbx_seq_one_letter_code
_entity_poly.pdbx_strand_id
1 'polypeptide(L)'
;KKFKILKSSKGLKNIGVFHTFIADSLGFPGNDNGKVSGFAGYGKVIPELEKKFQSFIKINENGIIFERKRYNFTNVRLSKIKPKEYNRLKIFNTFPSDTNIFRASSSCLPQDIAATGEKVFQDSVLTLIKKLKKYTKFKKIIFSGGVFQNVSLNNAIHESGMFDEVYFPMASGDNGQSLGAALFIKNKYQKASRKYVLTALLGPSFSNSEIKELLEQSRINYAEDKNIEKTVAKLINQNKTIGWFQSRGEYGKRSLGCRSILADPRKLESKSRINQLLKKRDWFMPYAPSILEEYVDKFVKKPSKSPYMQIAFKVEKNKKKIIPSAVHVDGTSRIHTVSKSVNPKYWNLINEFRLITGVPIILNTSFNRHHIPTIAEPRQALEHLLDGCMDYLAINDFLISFRDNRIAKEQFKHEESEEYSLKKDCILRLVSLLQHSKKSVNTVKYVKKLSKFLKLDLTYDGKIFKLEGKYVLQNNMQPGECHTSRKCLRHGCFHDRFNVSTCALFCEPLAI
;
A
#
# COMPACT_ATOMS: atom_id res chain seq x y z
N LYS A 1 34.76 -15.62 -0.96
CA LYS A 1 34.02 -15.79 0.33
C LYS A 1 32.81 -16.68 0.07
N LYS A 2 32.69 -17.85 0.74
CA LYS A 2 31.60 -18.82 0.53
C LYS A 2 30.44 -18.47 1.47
N PHE A 3 29.21 -18.31 0.94
CA PHE A 3 28.01 -18.27 1.77
C PHE A 3 27.85 -19.64 2.44
N LYS A 4 27.71 -19.66 3.78
CA LYS A 4 27.43 -20.88 4.54
C LYS A 4 25.96 -20.86 4.95
N ILE A 5 25.21 -21.87 4.52
CA ILE A 5 23.83 -22.07 4.99
C ILE A 5 23.92 -22.57 6.43
N LEU A 6 23.39 -21.79 7.36
CA LEU A 6 23.33 -22.17 8.78
C LEU A 6 22.07 -22.96 9.08
N LYS A 7 20.92 -22.48 8.58
CA LYS A 7 19.59 -23.04 8.83
C LYS A 7 18.72 -22.87 7.59
N SER A 8 17.78 -23.77 7.40
CA SER A 8 16.84 -23.75 6.26
C SER A 8 15.48 -24.29 6.70
N SER A 9 14.42 -23.63 6.25
CA SER A 9 13.04 -24.10 6.35
C SER A 9 12.40 -23.95 4.98
N LYS A 10 11.78 -25.02 4.47
CA LYS A 10 11.13 -25.05 3.16
C LYS A 10 9.66 -25.44 3.31
N GLY A 11 8.84 -25.04 2.33
CA GLY A 11 7.43 -25.41 2.24
C GLY A 11 6.46 -24.33 2.70
N LEU A 12 5.17 -24.69 2.75
CA LEU A 12 4.05 -23.76 2.88
C LEU A 12 3.63 -23.47 4.34
N LYS A 13 4.34 -24.03 5.32
CA LYS A 13 4.11 -23.79 6.76
C LYS A 13 5.09 -22.74 7.27
N ASN A 14 5.01 -21.53 6.74
CA ASN A 14 5.96 -20.45 7.04
C ASN A 14 5.25 -19.14 7.41
N ILE A 15 6.02 -18.19 7.93
CA ILE A 15 5.51 -16.90 8.42
C ILE A 15 4.97 -15.99 7.31
N GLY A 16 5.46 -16.13 6.07
CA GLY A 16 4.89 -15.42 4.91
C GLY A 16 3.46 -15.89 4.61
N VAL A 17 3.21 -17.19 4.72
CA VAL A 17 1.86 -17.77 4.53
C VAL A 17 0.91 -17.36 5.66
N PHE A 18 1.40 -17.20 6.88
CA PHE A 18 0.60 -16.61 7.97
C PHE A 18 0.10 -15.21 7.58
N HIS A 19 1.00 -14.34 7.11
CA HIS A 19 0.63 -12.98 6.67
C HIS A 19 -0.35 -13.00 5.49
N THR A 20 -0.17 -13.91 4.54
CA THR A 20 -1.13 -14.13 3.45
C THR A 20 -2.50 -14.60 3.95
N PHE A 21 -2.57 -15.44 5.00
CA PHE A 21 -3.85 -15.84 5.60
C PHE A 21 -4.53 -14.67 6.34
N ILE A 22 -3.76 -13.73 6.91
CA ILE A 22 -4.32 -12.47 7.41
C ILE A 22 -4.96 -11.69 6.25
N ALA A 23 -4.22 -11.48 5.16
CA ALA A 23 -4.73 -10.77 3.98
C ALA A 23 -6.02 -11.40 3.42
N ASP A 24 -6.03 -12.71 3.24
CA ASP A 24 -7.19 -13.49 2.80
C ASP A 24 -8.37 -13.35 3.77
N SER A 25 -8.13 -13.36 5.09
CA SER A 25 -9.19 -13.15 6.10
C SER A 25 -9.87 -11.78 6.01
N LEU A 26 -9.20 -10.79 5.40
CA LEU A 26 -9.70 -9.44 5.16
C LEU A 26 -10.33 -9.29 3.77
N GLY A 27 -10.28 -10.33 2.93
CA GLY A 27 -10.76 -10.28 1.53
C GLY A 27 -9.74 -9.65 0.58
N PHE A 28 -8.48 -9.48 1.00
CA PHE A 28 -7.42 -9.05 0.10
C PHE A 28 -6.85 -10.25 -0.66
N PRO A 29 -6.51 -10.09 -1.95
CA PRO A 29 -5.89 -11.17 -2.71
C PRO A 29 -4.50 -11.50 -2.16
N GLY A 30 -4.08 -12.76 -2.27
CA GLY A 30 -2.87 -13.27 -1.60
C GLY A 30 -1.54 -12.66 -2.01
N ASN A 31 -1.51 -11.79 -3.04
CA ASN A 31 -0.35 -11.00 -3.46
C ASN A 31 -0.37 -9.54 -2.96
N ASP A 32 -1.47 -9.10 -2.33
CA ASP A 32 -1.66 -7.74 -1.79
C ASP A 32 -1.34 -7.68 -0.27
N ASN A 33 -0.43 -8.52 0.22
CA ASN A 33 -0.02 -8.56 1.63
C ASN A 33 0.32 -7.18 2.21
N GLY A 34 0.89 -6.27 1.42
CA GLY A 34 1.19 -4.90 1.86
C GLY A 34 -0.03 -4.09 2.31
N LYS A 35 -1.24 -4.46 1.89
CA LYS A 35 -2.49 -3.84 2.35
C LYS A 35 -2.78 -4.12 3.81
N VAL A 36 -2.38 -5.31 4.32
CA VAL A 36 -2.51 -5.64 5.74
C VAL A 36 -1.78 -4.60 6.58
N SER A 37 -0.54 -4.27 6.23
CA SER A 37 0.27 -3.33 7.00
C SER A 37 -0.25 -1.89 6.91
N GLY A 38 -0.80 -1.47 5.76
CA GLY A 38 -1.45 -0.16 5.65
C GLY A 38 -2.73 -0.11 6.49
N PHE A 39 -3.56 -1.14 6.40
CA PHE A 39 -4.84 -1.19 7.11
C PHE A 39 -4.68 -1.38 8.63
N ALA A 40 -3.58 -2.02 9.06
CA ALA A 40 -3.22 -2.19 10.47
C ALA A 40 -3.13 -0.86 11.24
N GLY A 41 -2.75 0.25 10.60
CA GLY A 41 -2.66 1.55 11.28
C GLY A 41 -4.01 2.13 11.74
N TYR A 42 -5.13 1.62 11.21
CA TYR A 42 -6.48 2.01 11.63
C TYR A 42 -7.03 1.16 12.79
N GLY A 43 -6.35 0.06 13.14
CA GLY A 43 -6.82 -0.91 14.11
C GLY A 43 -6.13 -0.85 15.46
N LYS A 44 -6.65 -1.64 16.40
CA LYS A 44 -6.04 -1.90 17.70
C LYS A 44 -5.70 -3.37 17.83
N VAL A 45 -4.62 -3.66 18.56
CA VAL A 45 -4.25 -5.03 18.91
C VAL A 45 -5.27 -5.58 19.91
N ILE A 46 -5.82 -6.76 19.60
CA ILE A 46 -6.79 -7.45 20.45
C ILE A 46 -6.07 -8.58 21.20
N PRO A 47 -5.88 -8.49 22.54
CA PRO A 47 -5.06 -9.44 23.29
C PRO A 47 -5.49 -10.92 23.17
N GLU A 48 -6.80 -11.19 23.15
CA GLU A 48 -7.33 -12.55 22.98
C GLU A 48 -7.00 -13.13 21.60
N LEU A 49 -7.13 -12.30 20.56
CA LEU A 49 -6.82 -12.69 19.19
C LEU A 49 -5.30 -12.86 19.00
N GLU A 50 -4.49 -12.00 19.64
CA GLU A 50 -3.03 -12.11 19.65
C GLU A 50 -2.60 -13.46 20.21
N LYS A 51 -3.08 -13.85 21.40
CA LYS A 51 -2.81 -15.16 22.01
C LYS A 51 -3.25 -16.30 21.08
N LYS A 52 -4.41 -16.16 20.44
CA LYS A 52 -4.92 -17.19 19.51
C LYS A 52 -4.03 -17.33 18.28
N PHE A 53 -3.58 -16.23 17.67
CA PHE A 53 -2.66 -16.26 16.54
C PHE A 53 -1.29 -16.79 16.92
N GLN A 54 -0.76 -16.40 18.09
CA GLN A 54 0.49 -16.95 18.63
C GLN A 54 0.40 -18.46 18.82
N SER A 55 -0.74 -19.01 19.24
CA SER A 55 -0.93 -20.46 19.38
C SER A 55 -0.80 -21.25 18.05
N PHE A 56 -0.94 -20.57 16.90
CA PHE A 56 -0.73 -21.18 15.58
C PHE A 56 0.73 -21.12 15.11
N ILE A 57 1.61 -20.47 15.86
CA ILE A 57 3.00 -20.23 15.47
C ILE A 57 3.94 -20.95 16.43
N LYS A 58 4.82 -21.77 15.86
CA LYS A 58 5.91 -22.44 16.58
C LYS A 58 7.24 -21.90 16.08
N ILE A 59 8.07 -21.38 17.00
CA ILE A 59 9.37 -20.80 16.67
C ILE A 59 10.46 -21.70 17.24
N ASN A 60 11.05 -22.54 16.40
CA ASN A 60 12.15 -23.40 16.78
C ASN A 60 13.48 -22.81 16.29
N GLU A 61 14.53 -23.60 16.39
CA GLU A 61 15.84 -23.23 15.92
C GLU A 61 15.92 -23.02 14.41
N ASN A 62 15.20 -23.84 13.63
CA ASN A 62 15.28 -23.91 12.17
C ASN A 62 14.37 -22.91 11.45
N GLY A 63 13.46 -22.25 12.17
CA GLY A 63 12.64 -21.18 11.64
C GLY A 63 11.31 -21.02 12.36
N ILE A 64 10.36 -20.42 11.64
CA ILE A 64 8.99 -20.18 12.11
C ILE A 64 8.05 -21.11 11.34
N ILE A 65 7.31 -21.93 12.09
CA ILE A 65 6.30 -22.84 11.56
C ILE A 65 4.93 -22.27 11.86
N PHE A 66 4.14 -22.06 10.81
CA PHE A 66 2.73 -21.69 10.92
C PHE A 66 1.85 -22.94 10.70
N GLU A 67 1.03 -23.28 11.70
CA GLU A 67 0.05 -24.36 11.64
C GLU A 67 -1.19 -23.94 10.83
N ARG A 68 -1.01 -23.79 9.51
CA ARG A 68 -2.11 -23.47 8.60
C ARG A 68 -3.17 -24.57 8.59
N LYS A 69 -4.45 -24.18 8.70
CA LYS A 69 -5.59 -25.08 8.46
C LYS A 69 -6.60 -24.38 7.56
N ARG A 70 -7.12 -25.10 6.56
CA ARG A 70 -8.22 -24.68 5.69
C ARG A 70 -9.30 -25.74 5.81
N TYR A 71 -10.52 -25.32 6.13
CA TYR A 71 -11.60 -26.23 6.50
C TYR A 71 -12.55 -26.53 5.34
N ASN A 72 -12.69 -25.59 4.40
CA ASN A 72 -13.55 -25.73 3.22
C ASN A 72 -12.83 -25.21 1.96
N PHE A 73 -13.31 -25.64 0.79
CA PHE A 73 -12.89 -25.08 -0.48
C PHE A 73 -13.41 -23.64 -0.64
N THR A 74 -12.63 -22.80 -1.33
CA THR A 74 -13.02 -21.41 -1.59
C THR A 74 -14.09 -21.39 -2.69
N ASN A 75 -15.29 -20.91 -2.37
CA ASN A 75 -16.39 -20.82 -3.32
C ASN A 75 -16.21 -19.62 -4.26
N VAL A 76 -16.14 -19.87 -5.57
CA VAL A 76 -16.06 -18.83 -6.60
C VAL A 76 -17.48 -18.42 -7.02
N ARG A 77 -17.84 -17.13 -6.89
CA ARG A 77 -19.11 -16.61 -7.42
C ARG A 77 -18.93 -16.02 -8.81
N LEU A 78 -19.14 -16.84 -9.84
CA LEU A 78 -19.04 -16.42 -11.24
C LEU A 78 -19.97 -15.24 -11.59
N SER A 79 -21.15 -15.16 -10.96
CA SER A 79 -22.13 -14.08 -11.16
C SER A 79 -21.66 -12.67 -10.74
N LYS A 80 -20.57 -12.57 -9.95
CA LYS A 80 -19.98 -11.27 -9.56
C LYS A 80 -18.81 -10.84 -10.46
N ILE A 81 -18.48 -11.64 -11.48
CA ILE A 81 -17.37 -11.37 -12.38
C ILE A 81 -17.92 -10.55 -13.55
N LYS A 82 -17.71 -9.23 -13.53
CA LYS A 82 -17.96 -8.41 -14.71
C LYS A 82 -16.84 -8.71 -15.73
N PRO A 83 -17.14 -9.08 -17.01
CA PRO A 83 -16.11 -9.40 -18.01
C PRO A 83 -15.06 -8.29 -18.20
N LYS A 84 -15.48 -7.02 -18.08
CA LYS A 84 -14.61 -5.83 -18.15
C LYS A 84 -13.70 -5.63 -16.92
N GLU A 85 -13.93 -6.37 -15.82
CA GLU A 85 -13.16 -6.31 -14.57
C GLU A 85 -12.44 -7.63 -14.26
N TYR A 86 -12.26 -8.49 -15.29
CA TYR A 86 -11.63 -9.79 -15.14
C TYR A 86 -10.24 -9.65 -14.48
N ASN A 87 -10.14 -10.16 -13.25
CA ASN A 87 -8.88 -10.33 -12.56
C ASN A 87 -8.91 -11.70 -11.91
N ARG A 88 -8.17 -12.65 -12.49
CA ARG A 88 -8.06 -14.04 -12.01
C ARG A 88 -7.81 -14.14 -10.51
N LEU A 89 -7.06 -13.20 -9.92
CA LEU A 89 -6.75 -13.16 -8.49
C LEU A 89 -7.89 -12.64 -7.62
N LYS A 90 -8.79 -11.79 -8.15
CA LYS A 90 -10.00 -11.31 -7.45
C LYS A 90 -11.15 -12.31 -7.52
N ILE A 91 -11.20 -13.10 -8.60
CA ILE A 91 -12.24 -14.12 -8.83
C ILE A 91 -12.24 -15.18 -7.72
N PHE A 92 -11.04 -15.61 -7.29
CA PHE A 92 -10.89 -16.57 -6.19
C PHE A 92 -11.01 -15.95 -4.79
N ASN A 93 -11.11 -14.62 -4.65
CA ASN A 93 -11.06 -13.91 -3.37
C ASN A 93 -12.27 -12.98 -3.17
N THR A 94 -13.42 -13.24 -3.82
CA THR A 94 -14.64 -12.47 -3.54
C THR A 94 -15.12 -12.62 -2.09
N PHE A 95 -14.68 -13.69 -1.41
CA PHE A 95 -14.85 -13.92 0.01
C PHE A 95 -13.57 -14.49 0.64
N PRO A 96 -13.28 -14.17 1.91
CA PRO A 96 -12.20 -14.82 2.66
C PRO A 96 -12.27 -16.34 2.60
N SER A 97 -11.13 -17.02 2.46
CA SER A 97 -11.12 -18.49 2.56
C SER A 97 -11.42 -18.94 4.00
N ASP A 98 -12.10 -20.08 4.16
CA ASP A 98 -12.42 -20.64 5.48
C ASP A 98 -11.17 -21.26 6.14
N THR A 99 -10.37 -20.41 6.78
CA THR A 99 -9.09 -20.74 7.41
C THR A 99 -9.15 -20.63 8.93
N ASN A 100 -8.15 -21.20 9.62
CA ASN A 100 -8.00 -20.99 11.07
C ASN A 100 -7.86 -19.51 11.46
N ILE A 101 -7.26 -18.68 10.60
CA ILE A 101 -7.21 -17.23 10.80
C ILE A 101 -8.59 -16.60 10.67
N PHE A 102 -9.33 -16.90 9.59
CA PHE A 102 -10.66 -16.35 9.38
C PHE A 102 -11.62 -16.72 10.52
N ARG A 103 -11.66 -18.00 10.92
CA ARG A 103 -12.51 -18.47 12.03
C ARG A 103 -12.14 -17.80 13.36
N ALA A 104 -10.85 -17.74 13.70
CA ALA A 104 -10.37 -17.12 14.95
C ALA A 104 -10.68 -15.62 15.02
N SER A 105 -10.72 -14.95 13.87
CA SER A 105 -10.91 -13.49 13.77
C SER A 105 -12.34 -13.07 13.43
N SER A 106 -13.27 -14.01 13.30
CA SER A 106 -14.64 -13.77 12.84
C SER A 106 -15.43 -12.76 13.70
N SER A 107 -15.08 -12.62 14.98
CA SER A 107 -15.70 -11.67 15.91
C SER A 107 -15.00 -10.31 16.00
N CYS A 108 -13.99 -10.04 15.18
CA CYS A 108 -13.17 -8.82 15.25
C CYS A 108 -13.38 -7.93 14.02
N LEU A 109 -13.25 -6.62 14.21
CA LEU A 109 -13.28 -5.63 13.13
C LEU A 109 -12.05 -5.83 12.21
N PRO A 110 -12.19 -5.58 10.90
CA PRO A 110 -11.15 -5.92 9.94
C PRO A 110 -9.82 -5.20 10.22
N GLN A 111 -9.85 -3.94 10.65
CA GLN A 111 -8.65 -3.18 11.01
C GLN A 111 -7.94 -3.75 12.25
N ASP A 112 -8.69 -4.25 13.23
CA ASP A 112 -8.14 -4.87 14.45
C ASP A 112 -7.47 -6.21 14.15
N ILE A 113 -8.00 -6.95 13.18
CA ILE A 113 -7.40 -8.19 12.67
C ILE A 113 -6.08 -7.88 11.98
N ALA A 114 -6.04 -6.84 11.14
CA ALA A 114 -4.82 -6.40 10.49
C ALA A 114 -3.77 -5.97 11.52
N ALA A 115 -4.13 -5.13 12.49
CA ALA A 115 -3.23 -4.67 13.56
C ALA A 115 -2.68 -5.83 14.40
N THR A 116 -3.55 -6.74 14.84
CA THR A 116 -3.16 -7.90 15.65
C THR A 116 -2.30 -8.88 14.85
N GLY A 117 -2.69 -9.18 13.61
CA GLY A 117 -1.95 -10.08 12.72
C GLY A 117 -0.56 -9.54 12.36
N GLU A 118 -0.47 -8.24 12.05
CA GLU A 118 0.80 -7.56 11.76
C GLU A 118 1.74 -7.57 12.98
N LYS A 119 1.22 -7.33 14.18
CA LYS A 119 2.01 -7.44 15.42
C LYS A 119 2.56 -8.85 15.64
N VAL A 120 1.71 -9.87 15.57
CA VAL A 120 2.14 -11.27 15.76
C VAL A 120 3.16 -11.70 14.71
N PHE A 121 2.98 -11.24 13.46
CA PHE A 121 3.95 -11.44 12.38
C PHE A 121 5.31 -10.82 12.70
N GLN A 122 5.34 -9.55 13.14
CA GLN A 122 6.56 -8.84 13.50
C GLN A 122 7.27 -9.49 14.70
N ASP A 123 6.54 -9.75 15.78
CA ASP A 123 7.09 -10.35 17.00
C ASP A 123 7.69 -11.75 16.74
N SER A 124 7.04 -12.53 15.86
CA SER A 124 7.55 -13.85 15.48
C SER A 124 8.88 -13.76 14.72
N VAL A 125 8.98 -12.83 13.77
CA VAL A 125 10.21 -12.61 13.00
C VAL A 125 11.32 -12.06 13.90
N LEU A 126 11.02 -11.06 14.75
CA LEU A 126 11.97 -10.50 15.71
C LEU A 126 12.50 -11.55 16.69
N THR A 127 11.64 -12.46 17.15
CA THR A 127 12.05 -13.56 18.03
C THR A 127 13.06 -14.48 17.35
N LEU A 128 12.83 -14.85 16.09
CA LEU A 128 13.80 -15.65 15.32
C LEU A 128 15.12 -14.89 15.13
N ILE A 129 15.05 -13.62 14.75
CA ILE A 129 16.23 -12.76 14.56
C ILE A 129 17.05 -12.65 15.85
N LYS A 130 16.40 -12.49 17.01
CA LYS A 130 17.06 -12.45 18.32
C LYS A 130 17.83 -13.75 18.62
N LYS A 131 17.23 -14.91 18.32
CA LYS A 131 17.90 -16.22 18.43
C LYS A 131 19.12 -16.31 17.50
N LEU A 132 18.98 -15.87 16.25
CA LEU A 132 20.08 -15.87 15.27
C LEU A 132 21.22 -14.92 15.67
N LYS A 133 20.91 -13.74 16.21
CA LYS A 133 21.93 -12.82 16.75
C LYS A 133 22.72 -13.47 17.88
N LYS A 134 22.04 -14.09 18.85
CA LYS A 134 22.71 -14.78 19.97
C LYS A 134 23.66 -15.89 19.48
N TYR A 135 23.24 -16.64 18.47
CA TYR A 135 24.03 -17.74 17.88
C TYR A 135 25.23 -17.23 17.07
N THR A 136 25.03 -16.24 16.21
CA THR A 136 26.05 -15.78 15.25
C THR A 136 26.97 -14.69 15.77
N LYS A 137 26.51 -13.88 16.75
CA LYS A 137 27.18 -12.69 17.27
C LYS A 137 27.54 -11.62 16.21
N PHE A 138 26.98 -11.71 14.99
CA PHE A 138 27.24 -10.72 13.95
C PHE A 138 26.61 -9.37 14.28
N LYS A 139 27.33 -8.30 13.96
CA LYS A 139 26.92 -6.91 14.14
C LYS A 139 26.13 -6.34 12.96
N LYS A 140 26.22 -6.98 11.79
CA LYS A 140 25.60 -6.54 10.55
C LYS A 140 24.68 -7.62 9.98
N ILE A 141 23.55 -7.22 9.43
CA ILE A 141 22.58 -8.13 8.83
C ILE A 141 22.04 -7.60 7.51
N ILE A 142 21.84 -8.51 6.57
CA ILE A 142 21.22 -8.24 5.27
C ILE A 142 19.97 -9.11 5.17
N PHE A 143 18.86 -8.51 4.73
CA PHE A 143 17.60 -9.22 4.55
C PHE A 143 17.24 -9.33 3.07
N SER A 144 16.80 -10.51 2.64
CA SER A 144 16.24 -10.76 1.32
C SER A 144 15.11 -11.79 1.43
N GLY A 145 14.24 -11.83 0.44
CA GLY A 145 12.96 -12.54 0.42
C GLY A 145 11.76 -11.59 0.43
N GLY A 146 10.65 -12.01 -0.20
CA GLY A 146 9.43 -11.19 -0.35
C GLY A 146 8.82 -10.69 0.98
N VAL A 147 9.05 -11.41 2.08
CA VAL A 147 8.68 -10.98 3.45
C VAL A 147 9.27 -9.61 3.80
N PHE A 148 10.50 -9.33 3.38
CA PHE A 148 11.20 -8.07 3.68
C PHE A 148 10.86 -6.94 2.69
N GLN A 149 9.79 -7.10 1.93
CA GLN A 149 9.12 -5.97 1.28
C GLN A 149 8.09 -5.30 2.21
N ASN A 150 7.81 -5.90 3.37
CA ASN A 150 7.00 -5.31 4.43
C ASN A 150 7.84 -4.27 5.18
N VAL A 151 7.56 -2.99 4.89
CA VAL A 151 8.31 -1.86 5.45
C VAL A 151 8.05 -1.64 6.94
N SER A 152 6.92 -2.14 7.46
CA SER A 152 6.57 -2.08 8.88
C SER A 152 7.42 -3.08 9.67
N LEU A 153 7.55 -4.31 9.17
CA LEU A 153 8.50 -5.30 9.70
C LEU A 153 9.94 -4.78 9.65
N ASN A 154 10.36 -4.19 8.52
CA ASN A 154 11.70 -3.65 8.38
C ASN A 154 11.97 -2.51 9.38
N ASN A 155 10.97 -1.67 9.66
CA ASN A 155 11.06 -0.68 10.73
C ASN A 155 11.16 -1.32 12.11
N ALA A 156 10.37 -2.35 12.42
CA ALA A 156 10.45 -3.06 13.70
C ALA A 156 11.84 -3.68 13.93
N ILE A 157 12.46 -4.24 12.88
CA ILE A 157 13.83 -4.74 12.90
C ILE A 157 14.83 -3.60 13.15
N HIS A 158 14.71 -2.49 12.41
CA HIS A 158 15.56 -1.32 12.56
C HIS A 158 15.47 -0.70 13.97
N GLU A 159 14.25 -0.50 14.47
CA GLU A 159 13.99 0.07 15.79
C GLU A 159 14.50 -0.82 16.94
N SER A 160 14.62 -2.13 16.71
CA SER A 160 15.09 -3.07 17.73
C SER A 160 16.53 -2.80 18.20
N GLY A 161 17.35 -2.11 17.39
CA GLY A 161 18.76 -1.87 17.71
C GLY A 161 19.58 -3.17 17.84
N MET A 162 19.07 -4.29 17.30
CA MET A 162 19.77 -5.57 17.38
C MET A 162 21.03 -5.61 16.51
N PHE A 163 21.19 -4.75 15.52
CA PHE A 163 22.37 -4.74 14.67
C PHE A 163 22.85 -3.30 14.49
N ASP A 164 24.17 -3.15 14.36
CA ASP A 164 24.81 -1.86 14.09
C ASP A 164 24.44 -1.39 12.68
N GLU A 165 24.32 -2.33 11.73
CA GLU A 165 23.89 -2.07 10.35
C GLU A 165 22.87 -3.10 9.88
N VAL A 166 21.75 -2.60 9.35
CA VAL A 166 20.70 -3.39 8.71
C VAL A 166 20.57 -2.93 7.26
N TYR A 167 20.64 -3.85 6.32
CA TYR A 167 20.51 -3.54 4.89
C TYR A 167 19.35 -4.31 4.25
N PHE A 168 18.50 -3.56 3.55
CA PHE A 168 17.40 -4.07 2.72
C PHE A 168 17.67 -3.69 1.25
N PRO A 169 17.82 -4.66 0.34
CA PRO A 169 18.10 -4.39 -1.07
C PRO A 169 16.88 -3.79 -1.77
N MET A 170 17.13 -3.07 -2.88
CA MET A 170 16.11 -2.48 -3.76
C MET A 170 15.03 -3.48 -4.22
N ALA A 171 15.42 -4.73 -4.48
CA ALA A 171 14.55 -5.81 -4.89
C ALA A 171 14.78 -7.02 -3.98
N SER A 172 14.16 -7.02 -2.80
CA SER A 172 14.24 -8.14 -1.86
C SER A 172 13.39 -9.35 -2.27
N GLY A 173 12.42 -9.20 -3.19
CA GLY A 173 11.61 -10.33 -3.64
C GLY A 173 12.26 -11.16 -4.75
N ASP A 174 11.46 -12.03 -5.36
CA ASP A 174 11.90 -12.87 -6.48
C ASP A 174 12.39 -12.04 -7.68
N ASN A 175 11.85 -10.83 -7.81
CA ASN A 175 12.26 -9.87 -8.81
C ASN A 175 13.74 -9.44 -8.68
N GLY A 176 14.43 -9.71 -7.57
CA GLY A 176 15.86 -9.43 -7.40
C GLY A 176 16.79 -10.61 -7.66
N GLN A 177 16.25 -11.80 -7.94
CA GLN A 177 17.08 -13.02 -8.08
C GLN A 177 18.03 -12.96 -9.27
N SER A 178 17.61 -12.38 -10.40
CA SER A 178 18.45 -12.23 -11.60
C SER A 178 19.68 -11.36 -11.32
N LEU A 179 19.47 -10.20 -10.68
CA LEU A 179 20.55 -9.32 -10.25
C LEU A 179 21.47 -9.99 -9.23
N GLY A 180 20.89 -10.71 -8.26
CA GLY A 180 21.65 -11.47 -7.26
C GLY A 180 22.53 -12.55 -7.88
N ALA A 181 22.00 -13.31 -8.85
CA ALA A 181 22.75 -14.34 -9.57
C ALA A 181 23.91 -13.75 -10.38
N ALA A 182 23.67 -12.67 -11.12
CA ALA A 182 24.71 -11.98 -11.89
C ALA A 182 25.83 -11.45 -10.98
N LEU A 183 25.48 -10.81 -9.86
CA LEU A 183 26.45 -10.33 -8.88
C LEU A 183 27.22 -11.47 -8.19
N PHE A 184 26.56 -12.60 -7.92
CA PHE A 184 27.20 -13.78 -7.34
C PHE A 184 28.27 -14.36 -8.29
N ILE A 185 27.93 -14.57 -9.56
CA ILE A 185 28.87 -15.06 -10.58
C ILE A 185 30.02 -14.07 -10.75
N LYS A 186 29.72 -12.78 -10.94
CA LYS A 186 30.75 -11.73 -11.06
C LYS A 186 31.75 -11.77 -9.90
N ASN A 187 31.25 -11.80 -8.65
CA ASN A 187 32.10 -11.80 -7.45
C ASN A 187 32.83 -13.13 -7.21
N LYS A 188 32.37 -14.23 -7.83
CA LYS A 188 33.05 -15.53 -7.77
C LYS A 188 34.31 -15.55 -8.64
N TYR A 189 34.25 -14.93 -9.82
CA TYR A 189 35.33 -14.99 -10.82
C TYR A 189 36.20 -13.72 -10.86
N GLN A 190 35.71 -12.57 -10.40
CA GLN A 190 36.50 -11.33 -10.28
C GLN A 190 36.74 -11.02 -8.80
N LYS A 191 38.02 -10.88 -8.40
CA LYS A 191 38.36 -10.25 -7.11
C LYS A 191 37.86 -8.80 -7.17
N ALA A 192 36.70 -8.52 -6.56
CA ALA A 192 36.05 -7.22 -6.64
C ALA A 192 37.02 -6.11 -6.16
N SER A 193 37.43 -5.23 -7.08
CA SER A 193 38.41 -4.18 -6.80
C SER A 193 37.79 -2.84 -6.36
N ARG A 194 36.45 -2.69 -6.32
CA ARG A 194 35.82 -1.41 -5.93
C ARG A 194 34.54 -1.57 -5.10
N LYS A 195 34.37 -0.69 -4.10
CA LYS A 195 33.10 -0.42 -3.42
C LYS A 195 32.15 0.26 -4.41
N TYR A 196 31.34 -0.51 -5.12
CA TYR A 196 30.29 0.02 -5.99
C TYR A 196 29.02 0.25 -5.16
N VAL A 197 28.49 1.48 -5.17
CA VAL A 197 27.15 1.76 -4.62
C VAL A 197 26.14 1.33 -5.68
N LEU A 198 25.40 0.27 -5.40
CA LEU A 198 24.37 -0.23 -6.31
C LEU A 198 23.21 0.76 -6.38
N THR A 199 23.06 1.42 -7.53
CA THR A 199 21.91 2.30 -7.79
C THR A 199 20.68 1.51 -8.23
N ALA A 200 19.50 2.05 -7.93
CA ALA A 200 18.25 1.51 -8.46
C ALA A 200 18.02 1.85 -9.95
N LEU A 201 18.77 2.80 -10.50
CA LEU A 201 18.57 3.36 -11.84
C LEU A 201 19.19 2.46 -12.93
N LEU A 202 18.61 1.27 -13.11
CA LEU A 202 19.11 0.23 -14.03
C LEU A 202 18.28 0.10 -15.30
N GLY A 203 17.09 0.73 -15.35
CA GLY A 203 16.18 0.68 -16.50
C GLY A 203 16.63 1.55 -17.70
N PRO A 204 15.77 1.66 -18.74
CA PRO A 204 16.06 2.48 -19.91
C PRO A 204 16.04 3.98 -19.59
N SER A 205 16.80 4.74 -20.36
CA SER A 205 16.78 6.20 -20.43
C SER A 205 16.52 6.63 -21.87
N PHE A 206 15.97 7.84 -22.04
CA PHE A 206 15.58 8.38 -23.34
C PHE A 206 16.20 9.77 -23.50
N SER A 207 16.69 10.06 -24.70
CA SER A 207 17.29 11.34 -25.07
C SER A 207 16.24 12.41 -25.37
N ASN A 208 16.65 13.68 -25.36
CA ASN A 208 15.75 14.78 -25.73
C ASN A 208 15.27 14.68 -27.18
N SER A 209 16.09 14.17 -28.11
CA SER A 209 15.70 13.98 -29.50
C SER A 209 14.57 12.94 -29.64
N GLU A 210 14.70 11.79 -28.98
CA GLU A 210 13.66 10.74 -28.98
C GLU A 210 12.34 11.25 -28.39
N ILE A 211 12.41 12.04 -27.32
CA ILE A 211 11.20 12.61 -26.69
C ILE A 211 10.59 13.67 -27.61
N LYS A 212 11.40 14.57 -28.19
CA LYS A 212 10.93 15.63 -29.08
C LYS A 212 10.23 15.06 -30.31
N GLU A 213 10.83 14.07 -30.96
CA GLU A 213 10.24 13.38 -32.11
C GLU A 213 8.87 12.79 -31.75
N LEU A 214 8.76 12.11 -30.61
CA LEU A 214 7.49 11.56 -30.15
C LEU A 214 6.43 12.65 -29.90
N LEU A 215 6.81 13.78 -29.31
CA LEU A 215 5.90 14.90 -29.04
C LEU A 215 5.38 15.52 -30.34
N GLU A 216 6.27 15.72 -31.33
CA GLU A 216 5.93 16.27 -32.64
C GLU A 216 5.03 15.32 -33.44
N GLN A 217 5.37 14.03 -33.50
CA GLN A 217 4.55 13.00 -34.16
C GLN A 217 3.16 12.89 -33.53
N SER A 218 3.08 13.05 -32.20
CA SER A 218 1.82 12.99 -31.46
C SER A 218 1.05 14.32 -31.44
N ARG A 219 1.60 15.38 -32.07
CA ARG A 219 1.04 16.75 -32.09
C ARG A 219 0.71 17.29 -30.70
N ILE A 220 1.62 17.02 -29.74
CA ILE A 220 1.49 17.48 -28.35
C ILE A 220 2.11 18.87 -28.23
N ASN A 221 1.38 19.81 -27.61
CA ASN A 221 1.89 21.11 -27.22
C ASN A 221 2.83 20.97 -26.01
N TYR A 222 4.06 21.47 -26.14
CA TYR A 222 5.09 21.40 -25.09
C TYR A 222 5.88 22.70 -24.99
N ALA A 223 6.57 22.88 -23.86
CA ALA A 223 7.57 23.92 -23.66
C ALA A 223 8.92 23.29 -23.30
N GLU A 224 10.01 23.81 -23.89
CA GLU A 224 11.37 23.46 -23.47
C GLU A 224 11.76 24.28 -22.22
N ASP A 225 12.28 23.62 -21.18
CA ASP A 225 12.70 24.24 -19.93
C ASP A 225 14.00 23.60 -19.41
N LYS A 226 15.10 24.34 -19.57
CA LYS A 226 16.43 23.94 -19.09
C LYS A 226 16.58 23.99 -17.57
N ASN A 227 15.64 24.63 -16.86
CA ASN A 227 15.60 24.73 -15.40
C ASN A 227 14.38 23.99 -14.82
N ILE A 228 14.04 22.84 -15.41
CA ILE A 228 12.83 22.07 -15.11
C ILE A 228 12.65 21.80 -13.62
N GLU A 229 13.71 21.56 -12.85
CA GLU A 229 13.67 21.37 -11.39
C GLU A 229 13.03 22.56 -10.67
N LYS A 230 13.43 23.78 -11.03
CA LYS A 230 12.95 25.02 -10.42
C LYS A 230 11.50 25.30 -10.79
N THR A 231 11.15 25.09 -12.05
CA THR A 231 9.77 25.27 -12.53
C THR A 231 8.84 24.25 -11.89
N VAL A 232 9.22 22.97 -11.86
CA VAL A 232 8.44 21.91 -11.21
C VAL A 232 8.29 22.17 -9.72
N ALA A 233 9.34 22.62 -9.01
CA ALA A 233 9.24 22.99 -7.61
C ALA A 233 8.19 24.10 -7.36
N LYS A 234 8.14 25.12 -8.22
CA LYS A 234 7.10 26.17 -8.17
C LYS A 234 5.71 25.61 -8.42
N LEU A 235 5.55 24.73 -9.42
CA LEU A 235 4.25 24.10 -9.72
C LEU A 235 3.76 23.23 -8.55
N ILE A 236 4.64 22.47 -7.92
CA ILE A 236 4.30 21.68 -6.72
C ILE A 236 3.86 22.62 -5.58
N ASN A 237 4.56 23.73 -5.34
CA ASN A 237 4.16 24.74 -4.36
C ASN A 237 2.78 25.36 -4.66
N GLN A 238 2.39 25.43 -5.94
CA GLN A 238 1.06 25.82 -6.41
C GLN A 238 0.03 24.67 -6.36
N ASN A 239 0.33 23.58 -5.64
CA ASN A 239 -0.52 22.41 -5.46
C ASN A 239 -0.85 21.66 -6.77
N LYS A 240 0.06 21.70 -7.76
CA LYS A 240 -0.06 20.91 -8.99
C LYS A 240 0.52 19.51 -8.79
N THR A 241 -0.13 18.52 -9.39
CA THR A 241 0.37 17.14 -9.47
C THR A 241 1.24 16.98 -10.70
N ILE A 242 2.45 16.47 -10.54
CA ILE A 242 3.46 16.41 -11.61
C ILE A 242 3.83 14.97 -11.91
N GLY A 243 3.70 14.54 -13.16
CA GLY A 243 4.42 13.37 -13.66
C GLY A 243 5.88 13.73 -13.89
N TRP A 244 6.77 12.99 -13.24
CA TRP A 244 8.21 13.21 -13.29
C TRP A 244 8.87 12.01 -13.96
N PHE A 245 9.30 12.21 -15.21
CA PHE A 245 9.95 11.22 -16.05
C PHE A 245 11.37 11.69 -16.38
N GLN A 246 12.36 11.15 -15.69
CA GLN A 246 13.75 11.60 -15.81
C GLN A 246 14.72 10.43 -15.81
N SER A 247 15.78 10.53 -16.59
CA SER A 247 16.92 9.59 -16.56
C SER A 247 16.50 8.11 -16.71
N ARG A 248 17.35 7.20 -16.22
CA ARG A 248 17.12 5.76 -16.22
C ARG A 248 16.00 5.37 -15.25
N GLY A 249 15.10 4.49 -15.68
CA GLY A 249 14.04 3.95 -14.82
C GLY A 249 14.56 3.15 -13.62
N GLU A 250 13.78 3.15 -12.54
CA GLU A 250 14.07 2.41 -11.33
C GLU A 250 13.83 0.91 -11.51
N TYR A 251 14.73 0.08 -10.96
CA TYR A 251 14.55 -1.36 -10.85
C TYR A 251 13.92 -1.72 -9.51
N GLY A 252 12.79 -2.43 -9.58
CA GLY A 252 11.99 -2.80 -8.43
C GLY A 252 10.59 -2.21 -8.52
N LYS A 253 9.82 -2.36 -7.44
CA LYS A 253 8.39 -2.00 -7.41
C LYS A 253 8.10 -0.57 -6.94
N ARG A 254 9.14 0.22 -6.66
CA ARG A 254 9.03 1.54 -6.04
C ARG A 254 9.60 2.59 -6.99
N SER A 255 8.86 3.68 -7.15
CA SER A 255 9.37 4.89 -7.80
C SER A 255 10.23 5.67 -6.83
N LEU A 256 11.45 6.01 -7.25
CA LEU A 256 12.53 6.61 -6.49
C LEU A 256 13.04 7.88 -7.20
N GLY A 257 12.13 8.63 -7.82
CA GLY A 257 12.46 9.94 -8.41
C GLY A 257 12.84 9.96 -9.89
N CYS A 258 12.57 8.88 -10.64
CA CYS A 258 12.80 8.82 -12.09
C CYS A 258 11.54 8.50 -12.88
N ARG A 259 10.63 7.70 -12.33
CA ARG A 259 9.27 7.46 -12.88
C ARG A 259 8.26 7.68 -11.77
N SER A 260 8.05 8.94 -11.38
CA SER A 260 7.30 9.29 -10.15
C SER A 260 6.16 10.24 -10.44
N ILE A 261 5.10 10.17 -9.64
CA ILE A 261 4.11 11.26 -9.54
C ILE A 261 4.37 12.01 -8.25
N LEU A 262 4.49 13.33 -8.38
CA LEU A 262 4.94 14.24 -7.34
C LEU A 262 3.83 15.22 -6.94
N ALA A 263 3.77 15.55 -5.66
CA ALA A 263 2.87 16.57 -5.14
C ALA A 263 3.38 17.18 -3.82
N ASP A 264 2.66 18.19 -3.34
CA ASP A 264 2.99 18.91 -2.11
C ASP A 264 2.69 18.05 -0.86
N PRO A 265 3.67 17.79 0.03
CA PRO A 265 3.44 17.03 1.26
C PRO A 265 2.76 17.83 2.37
N ARG A 266 2.63 19.15 2.23
CA ARG A 266 2.12 20.04 3.28
C ARG A 266 0.59 20.06 3.35
N LYS A 267 -0.09 19.63 2.29
CA LYS A 267 -1.54 19.69 2.15
C LYS A 267 -2.16 18.29 2.08
N LEU A 268 -3.17 18.04 2.92
CA LEU A 268 -3.92 16.78 2.88
C LEU A 268 -4.66 16.59 1.54
N GLU A 269 -5.14 17.69 0.95
CA GLU A 269 -5.79 17.71 -0.37
C GLU A 269 -4.92 17.10 -1.48
N SER A 270 -3.60 17.13 -1.35
CA SER A 270 -2.70 16.52 -2.34
C SER A 270 -2.83 14.99 -2.34
N LYS A 271 -3.09 14.36 -1.18
CA LYS A 271 -3.36 12.91 -1.07
C LYS A 271 -4.65 12.55 -1.80
N SER A 272 -5.69 13.31 -1.53
CA SER A 272 -6.99 13.26 -2.18
C SER A 272 -6.88 13.37 -3.70
N ARG A 273 -6.26 14.46 -4.17
CA ARG A 273 -6.04 14.71 -5.61
C ARG A 273 -5.31 13.55 -6.28
N ILE A 274 -4.22 13.04 -5.70
CA ILE A 274 -3.51 11.89 -6.26
C ILE A 274 -4.41 10.63 -6.31
N ASN A 275 -5.17 10.35 -5.24
CA ASN A 275 -6.09 9.21 -5.20
C ASN A 275 -7.14 9.27 -6.34
N GLN A 276 -7.70 10.44 -6.60
CA GLN A 276 -8.67 10.65 -7.67
C GLN A 276 -8.03 10.49 -9.05
N LEU A 277 -6.93 11.22 -9.29
CA LEU A 277 -6.26 11.25 -10.59
C LEU A 277 -5.69 9.89 -10.98
N LEU A 278 -5.16 9.13 -10.02
CA LEU A 278 -4.60 7.80 -10.26
C LEU A 278 -5.64 6.68 -10.32
N LYS A 279 -6.92 6.99 -10.09
CA LYS A 279 -8.10 6.13 -10.22
C LYS A 279 -7.93 4.76 -9.54
N LYS A 280 -8.58 4.58 -8.38
CA LYS A 280 -8.90 3.28 -7.72
C LYS A 280 -7.87 2.69 -6.72
N ARG A 281 -7.00 3.49 -6.11
CA ARG A 281 -6.19 3.00 -4.97
C ARG A 281 -7.07 2.80 -3.73
N ASP A 282 -6.80 1.75 -2.94
CA ASP A 282 -7.49 1.56 -1.65
C ASP A 282 -7.22 2.77 -0.73
N TRP A 283 -8.29 3.31 -0.13
CA TRP A 283 -8.30 4.59 0.58
C TRP A 283 -7.30 4.67 1.77
N PHE A 284 -7.02 3.53 2.41
CA PHE A 284 -6.11 3.41 3.55
C PHE A 284 -4.63 3.33 3.17
N MET A 285 -4.28 3.25 1.87
CA MET A 285 -2.89 3.05 1.47
C MET A 285 -2.09 4.35 1.59
N PRO A 286 -0.98 4.38 2.36
CA PRO A 286 -0.18 5.59 2.51
C PRO A 286 0.62 5.94 1.26
N TYR A 287 0.86 7.24 1.07
CA TYR A 287 1.85 7.75 0.13
C TYR A 287 3.22 7.84 0.78
N ALA A 288 4.28 7.82 -0.03
CA ALA A 288 5.65 7.89 0.45
C ALA A 288 6.24 9.27 0.13
N PRO A 289 6.96 9.91 1.07
CA PRO A 289 7.75 11.07 0.74
C PRO A 289 9.16 10.71 0.24
N SER A 290 9.73 11.59 -0.58
CA SER A 290 11.17 11.69 -0.81
C SER A 290 11.73 12.87 -0.03
N ILE A 291 12.83 12.66 0.71
CA ILE A 291 13.52 13.67 1.49
C ILE A 291 14.99 13.78 1.06
N LEU A 292 15.56 14.98 1.10
CA LEU A 292 17.01 15.15 1.03
C LEU A 292 17.68 14.35 2.17
N GLU A 293 18.65 13.49 1.83
CA GLU A 293 19.26 12.55 2.78
C GLU A 293 19.81 13.26 4.04
N GLU A 294 20.39 14.44 3.87
CA GLU A 294 20.98 15.24 4.95
C GLU A 294 19.96 15.90 5.91
N TYR A 295 18.65 15.71 5.69
CA TYR A 295 17.59 16.22 6.56
C TYR A 295 16.76 15.11 7.23
N VAL A 296 17.05 13.83 6.98
CA VAL A 296 16.24 12.70 7.50
C VAL A 296 16.18 12.67 9.03
N ASP A 297 17.30 12.97 9.69
CA ASP A 297 17.44 13.04 11.14
C ASP A 297 16.51 14.07 11.81
N LYS A 298 16.17 15.14 11.11
CA LYS A 298 15.24 16.18 11.62
C LYS A 298 13.78 15.75 11.57
N PHE A 299 13.43 14.70 10.84
CA PHE A 299 12.04 14.30 10.59
C PHE A 299 11.63 12.99 11.23
N VAL A 300 12.57 12.08 11.52
CA VAL A 300 12.25 10.74 12.00
C VAL A 300 13.00 10.36 13.26
N LYS A 301 12.39 9.43 14.00
CA LYS A 301 13.05 8.74 15.11
C LYS A 301 14.01 7.68 14.60
N LYS A 302 15.19 7.56 15.21
CA LYS A 302 16.25 6.60 14.85
C LYS A 302 16.56 6.63 13.34
N PRO A 303 17.05 7.77 12.83
CA PRO A 303 17.26 7.94 11.39
C PRO A 303 18.23 6.90 10.81
N SER A 304 17.93 6.46 9.59
CA SER A 304 18.83 5.68 8.76
C SER A 304 18.58 5.99 7.28
N LYS A 305 19.56 5.65 6.43
CA LYS A 305 19.38 5.79 4.98
C LYS A 305 18.35 4.77 4.49
N SER A 306 17.39 5.22 3.71
CA SER A 306 16.36 4.41 3.06
C SER A 306 16.27 4.78 1.57
N PRO A 307 17.32 4.51 0.77
CA PRO A 307 17.36 4.90 -0.64
C PRO A 307 16.34 4.14 -1.50
N TYR A 308 15.73 3.07 -0.98
CA TYR A 308 14.80 2.21 -1.71
C TYR A 308 13.39 2.16 -1.10
N MET A 309 13.05 3.09 -0.20
CA MET A 309 11.77 3.11 0.53
C MET A 309 11.43 1.78 1.24
N GLN A 310 12.41 1.18 1.90
CA GLN A 310 12.25 -0.14 2.55
C GLN A 310 11.87 -0.04 4.04
N ILE A 311 11.87 1.15 4.63
CA ILE A 311 11.58 1.37 6.05
C ILE A 311 10.44 2.38 6.20
N ALA A 312 9.45 2.07 7.03
CA ALA A 312 8.39 3.00 7.45
C ALA A 312 8.73 3.60 8.82
N PHE A 313 9.45 4.71 8.82
CA PHE A 313 9.95 5.35 10.04
C PHE A 313 8.82 5.99 10.85
N LYS A 314 8.97 6.04 12.18
CA LYS A 314 8.15 6.91 13.03
C LYS A 314 8.57 8.36 12.82
N VAL A 315 7.60 9.20 12.44
CA VAL A 315 7.81 10.64 12.23
C VAL A 315 7.77 11.38 13.57
N GLU A 316 8.64 12.37 13.72
CA GLU A 316 8.66 13.23 14.90
C GLU A 316 7.32 13.97 15.09
N LYS A 317 6.86 14.06 16.35
CA LYS A 317 5.50 14.54 16.66
C LYS A 317 5.22 15.94 16.09
N ASN A 318 6.18 16.86 16.21
CA ASN A 318 6.11 18.23 15.69
C ASN A 318 6.21 18.31 14.16
N LYS A 319 6.72 17.28 13.48
CA LYS A 319 6.85 17.26 12.02
C LYS A 319 5.61 16.74 11.31
N LYS A 320 4.74 15.99 12.00
CA LYS A 320 3.48 15.47 11.42
C LYS A 320 2.59 16.58 10.82
N LYS A 321 2.50 17.74 11.48
CA LYS A 321 1.72 18.88 10.99
C LYS A 321 2.34 19.60 9.79
N ILE A 322 3.64 19.43 9.57
CA ILE A 322 4.38 20.07 8.46
C ILE A 322 4.17 19.29 7.16
N ILE A 323 4.10 17.96 7.25
CA ILE A 323 3.97 17.06 6.10
C ILE A 323 2.77 16.11 6.22
N PRO A 324 1.56 16.61 6.51
CA PRO A 324 0.43 15.76 6.90
C PRO A 324 0.03 14.72 5.84
N SER A 325 0.19 15.00 4.54
CA SER A 325 -0.13 14.02 3.49
C SER A 325 0.93 12.94 3.29
N ALA A 326 2.11 13.09 3.90
CA ALA A 326 3.20 12.12 3.88
C ALA A 326 3.22 11.19 5.11
N VAL A 327 2.34 11.42 6.09
CA VAL A 327 2.30 10.66 7.35
C VAL A 327 1.04 9.81 7.40
N HIS A 328 1.20 8.53 7.72
CA HIS A 328 0.11 7.60 7.91
C HIS A 328 -0.59 7.84 9.26
N VAL A 329 -1.80 7.29 9.44
CA VAL A 329 -2.62 7.50 10.65
C VAL A 329 -1.93 7.01 11.93
N ASP A 330 -1.06 6.00 11.84
CA ASP A 330 -0.24 5.49 12.94
C ASP A 330 1.00 6.37 13.25
N GLY A 331 1.21 7.45 12.49
CA GLY A 331 2.34 8.36 12.64
C GLY A 331 3.63 7.91 11.96
N THR A 332 3.58 6.86 11.15
CA THR A 332 4.73 6.40 10.37
C THR A 332 4.76 7.02 8.97
N SER A 333 5.93 7.02 8.34
CA SER A 333 6.11 7.43 6.96
C SER A 333 7.19 6.60 6.27
N ARG A 334 6.87 6.12 5.07
CA ARG A 334 7.77 5.32 4.25
C ARG A 334 8.68 6.23 3.43
N ILE A 335 9.78 6.66 4.02
CA ILE A 335 10.67 7.69 3.46
C ILE A 335 11.66 7.10 2.45
N HIS A 336 11.84 7.84 1.35
CA HIS A 336 12.94 7.72 0.40
C HIS A 336 14.00 8.78 0.71
N THR A 337 15.20 8.37 1.11
CA THR A 337 16.32 9.29 1.28
C THR A 337 17.04 9.50 -0.05
N VAL A 338 17.10 10.75 -0.52
CA VAL A 338 17.68 11.12 -1.81
C VAL A 338 19.08 11.67 -1.59
N SER A 339 20.08 10.98 -2.14
CA SER A 339 21.46 11.45 -2.16
C SER A 339 21.75 12.23 -3.44
N LYS A 340 22.42 13.39 -3.29
CA LYS A 340 22.92 14.20 -4.42
C LYS A 340 23.87 13.41 -5.33
N SER A 341 24.67 12.49 -4.77
CA SER A 341 25.63 11.70 -5.55
C SER A 341 24.99 10.57 -6.36
N VAL A 342 23.76 10.17 -6.05
CA VAL A 342 23.05 9.07 -6.71
C VAL A 342 22.04 9.59 -7.74
N ASN A 343 21.27 10.62 -7.39
CA ASN A 343 20.27 11.21 -8.28
C ASN A 343 20.26 12.75 -8.13
N PRO A 344 21.24 13.46 -8.74
CA PRO A 344 21.39 14.90 -8.57
C PRO A 344 20.20 15.70 -9.10
N LYS A 345 19.58 15.30 -10.23
CA LYS A 345 18.42 16.00 -10.80
C LYS A 345 17.21 15.95 -9.85
N TYR A 346 16.94 14.79 -9.25
CA TYR A 346 15.85 14.68 -8.28
C TYR A 346 16.18 15.35 -6.93
N TRP A 347 17.44 15.30 -6.49
CA TRP A 347 17.90 16.05 -5.32
C TRP A 347 17.71 17.56 -5.53
N ASN A 348 18.09 18.09 -6.70
CA ASN A 348 17.95 19.51 -7.05
C ASN A 348 16.49 19.95 -7.01
N LEU A 349 15.57 19.17 -7.59
CA LEU A 349 14.14 19.45 -7.52
C LEU A 349 13.63 19.58 -6.07
N ILE A 350 13.98 18.64 -5.20
CA ILE A 350 13.56 18.68 -3.79
C ILE A 350 14.21 19.88 -3.09
N ASN A 351 15.46 20.21 -3.43
CA ASN A 351 16.16 21.36 -2.88
C ASN A 351 15.54 22.69 -3.34
N GLU A 352 15.15 22.84 -4.60
CA GLU A 352 14.42 24.02 -5.08
C GLU A 352 13.08 24.18 -4.33
N PHE A 353 12.35 23.08 -4.13
CA PHE A 353 11.13 23.10 -3.33
C PHE A 353 11.41 23.51 -1.88
N ARG A 354 12.50 23.03 -1.27
CA ARG A 354 12.96 23.43 0.06
C ARG A 354 13.28 24.92 0.13
N LEU A 355 13.95 25.48 -0.88
CA LEU A 355 14.28 26.91 -0.92
C LEU A 355 13.02 27.78 -0.97
N ILE A 356 11.97 27.32 -1.67
CA ILE A 356 10.68 28.02 -1.76
C ILE A 356 9.86 27.88 -0.47
N THR A 357 9.89 26.71 0.18
CA THR A 357 8.90 26.33 1.20
C THR A 357 9.45 26.13 2.60
N GLY A 358 10.77 26.03 2.75
CA GLY A 358 11.45 25.56 3.96
C GLY A 358 11.38 24.05 4.20
N VAL A 359 10.67 23.29 3.36
CA VAL A 359 10.42 21.85 3.57
C VAL A 359 11.26 21.00 2.62
N PRO A 360 12.21 20.17 3.11
CA PRO A 360 13.11 19.35 2.28
C PRO A 360 12.46 18.05 1.76
N ILE A 361 11.15 18.04 1.57
CA ILE A 361 10.34 16.84 1.29
C ILE A 361 9.36 17.11 0.16
N ILE A 362 9.16 16.13 -0.72
CA ILE A 362 8.11 16.10 -1.73
C ILE A 362 7.37 14.75 -1.63
N LEU A 363 6.04 14.73 -1.87
CA LEU A 363 5.33 13.45 -2.01
C LEU A 363 5.77 12.73 -3.27
N ASN A 364 5.97 11.43 -3.17
CA ASN A 364 6.37 10.57 -4.27
C ASN A 364 5.50 9.30 -4.29
N THR A 365 4.82 9.09 -5.40
CA THR A 365 4.11 7.85 -5.65
C THR A 365 4.49 7.25 -7.00
N SER A 366 4.14 5.97 -7.15
CA SER A 366 4.39 5.25 -8.38
C SER A 366 3.70 5.91 -9.57
N PHE A 367 4.46 6.08 -10.65
CA PHE A 367 3.92 6.59 -11.91
C PHE A 367 3.26 5.42 -12.67
N ASN A 368 2.03 5.13 -12.28
CA ASN A 368 1.17 4.12 -12.90
C ASN A 368 -0.30 4.34 -12.54
N ARG A 369 -1.18 3.80 -13.37
CA ARG A 369 -2.59 3.53 -13.00
C ARG A 369 -2.68 2.31 -12.10
N HIS A 370 -3.75 2.24 -11.30
CA HIS A 370 -4.02 1.09 -10.45
C HIS A 370 -4.06 -0.22 -11.25
N HIS A 371 -3.35 -1.25 -10.77
CA HIS A 371 -3.15 -2.56 -11.41
C HIS A 371 -2.28 -2.60 -12.69
N ILE A 372 -1.66 -1.50 -13.10
CA ILE A 372 -0.68 -1.48 -14.20
C ILE A 372 0.74 -1.35 -13.59
N PRO A 373 1.77 -2.01 -14.15
CA PRO A 373 3.15 -1.76 -13.76
C PRO A 373 3.55 -0.28 -13.87
N THR A 374 4.61 0.12 -13.15
CA THR A 374 5.23 1.45 -13.33
C THR A 374 5.63 1.63 -14.79
N ILE A 375 5.36 2.81 -15.34
CA ILE A 375 5.70 3.12 -16.72
C ILE A 375 7.23 3.07 -16.94
N ALA A 376 7.63 2.64 -18.13
CA ALA A 376 9.02 2.58 -18.56
C ALA A 376 9.32 3.61 -19.68
N GLU A 377 8.36 3.82 -20.60
CA GLU A 377 8.58 4.54 -21.86
C GLU A 377 7.91 5.92 -21.90
N PRO A 378 8.45 6.89 -22.68
CA PRO A 378 7.87 8.23 -22.83
C PRO A 378 6.41 8.22 -23.30
N ARG A 379 6.07 7.36 -24.26
CA ARG A 379 4.69 7.21 -24.77
C ARG A 379 3.69 6.90 -23.66
N GLN A 380 4.06 6.01 -22.75
CA GLN A 380 3.21 5.65 -21.61
C GLN A 380 3.00 6.84 -20.66
N ALA A 381 4.01 7.70 -20.49
CA ALA A 381 3.90 8.92 -19.68
C ALA A 381 2.89 9.91 -20.30
N LEU A 382 2.95 10.08 -21.64
CA LEU A 382 2.01 10.92 -22.38
C LEU A 382 0.57 10.40 -22.27
N GLU A 383 0.36 9.10 -22.46
CA GLU A 383 -0.97 8.48 -22.30
C GLU A 383 -1.57 8.76 -20.92
N HIS A 384 -0.76 8.70 -19.85
CA HIS A 384 -1.23 9.01 -18.49
C HIS A 384 -1.56 10.51 -18.32
N LEU A 385 -0.78 11.41 -18.92
CA LEU A 385 -1.10 12.83 -18.92
C LEU A 385 -2.46 13.06 -19.60
N LEU A 386 -2.64 12.52 -20.81
CA LEU A 386 -3.87 12.69 -21.61
C LEU A 386 -5.11 12.04 -20.96
N ASP A 387 -4.93 11.01 -20.15
CA ASP A 387 -5.96 10.39 -19.31
C ASP A 387 -6.40 11.26 -18.11
N GLY A 388 -5.73 12.40 -17.91
CA GLY A 388 -5.97 13.33 -16.80
C GLY A 388 -5.44 12.82 -15.47
N CYS A 389 -4.32 12.08 -15.45
CA CYS A 389 -3.75 11.55 -14.21
C CYS A 389 -2.82 12.55 -13.48
N MET A 390 -2.54 13.71 -14.07
CA MET A 390 -1.67 14.76 -13.51
C MET A 390 -1.96 16.11 -14.18
N ASP A 391 -1.48 17.20 -13.58
CA ASP A 391 -1.60 18.54 -14.15
C ASP A 391 -0.54 18.80 -15.23
N TYR A 392 0.69 18.37 -14.96
CA TYR A 392 1.83 18.53 -15.87
C TYR A 392 2.66 17.26 -15.92
N LEU A 393 3.26 17.01 -17.08
CA LEU A 393 4.32 16.03 -17.26
C LEU A 393 5.64 16.78 -17.51
N ALA A 394 6.62 16.56 -16.63
CA ALA A 394 7.99 16.96 -16.82
C ALA A 394 8.79 15.74 -17.29
N ILE A 395 9.17 15.74 -18.58
CA ILE A 395 9.89 14.65 -19.23
C ILE A 395 11.19 15.15 -19.86
N ASN A 396 12.32 14.74 -19.29
CA ASN A 396 13.61 15.41 -19.48
C ASN A 396 13.49 16.94 -19.35
N ASP A 397 13.74 17.68 -20.41
CA ASP A 397 13.75 19.15 -20.44
C ASP A 397 12.48 19.70 -21.09
N PHE A 398 11.42 18.88 -21.20
CA PHE A 398 10.13 19.27 -21.74
C PHE A 398 9.09 19.30 -20.61
N LEU A 399 8.31 20.38 -20.59
CA LEU A 399 7.14 20.54 -19.74
C LEU A 399 5.88 20.52 -20.59
N ILE A 400 4.94 19.65 -20.23
CA ILE A 400 3.71 19.42 -20.99
C ILE A 400 2.54 19.61 -20.05
N SER A 401 1.64 20.51 -20.41
CA SER A 401 0.42 20.84 -19.68
C SER A 401 -0.71 19.91 -20.10
N PHE A 402 -1.44 19.33 -19.14
CA PHE A 402 -2.66 18.59 -19.45
C PHE A 402 -3.73 19.50 -20.06
N ARG A 403 -3.84 20.75 -19.58
CA ARG A 403 -4.87 21.69 -20.04
C ARG A 403 -4.71 22.05 -21.51
N ASP A 404 -3.48 22.19 -21.97
CA ASP A 404 -3.15 22.63 -23.34
C ASP A 404 -3.21 21.47 -24.35
N ASN A 405 -3.38 20.24 -23.86
CA ASN A 405 -3.41 18.99 -24.64
C ASN A 405 -4.68 18.16 -24.36
N ARG A 406 -5.74 18.81 -23.85
CA ARG A 406 -6.89 18.13 -23.25
C ARG A 406 -7.73 17.39 -24.29
N ILE A 407 -7.89 16.07 -24.12
CA ILE A 407 -8.82 15.23 -24.91
C ILE A 407 -10.06 14.82 -24.09
N ALA A 408 -9.98 14.76 -22.76
CA ALA A 408 -11.05 14.27 -21.88
C ALA A 408 -11.79 15.37 -21.08
N LYS A 409 -13.12 15.21 -20.91
CA LYS A 409 -13.91 15.97 -19.91
C LYS A 409 -13.66 15.42 -18.50
N GLU A 410 -13.45 16.30 -17.52
CA GLU A 410 -13.31 15.87 -16.12
C GLU A 410 -14.69 15.50 -15.55
N GLN A 411 -14.82 14.31 -14.96
CA GLN A 411 -15.80 14.09 -13.90
C GLN A 411 -15.05 14.10 -12.58
N PHE A 412 -14.97 15.27 -11.95
CA PHE A 412 -14.58 15.36 -10.55
C PHE A 412 -15.66 14.65 -9.73
N LYS A 413 -15.30 13.57 -9.02
CA LYS A 413 -16.22 12.87 -8.12
C LYS A 413 -15.96 13.33 -6.70
N HIS A 414 -17.05 13.47 -5.93
CA HIS A 414 -16.97 13.77 -4.52
C HIS A 414 -16.17 12.67 -3.81
N GLU A 415 -15.20 13.07 -2.99
CA GLU A 415 -14.37 12.14 -2.23
C GLU A 415 -15.10 11.67 -0.97
N GLU A 416 -15.04 10.37 -0.70
CA GLU A 416 -15.45 9.78 0.57
C GLU A 416 -14.32 9.99 1.60
N SER A 417 -14.65 10.35 2.84
CA SER A 417 -13.66 10.44 3.91
C SER A 417 -13.10 9.07 4.27
N GLU A 418 -11.85 9.00 4.77
CA GLU A 418 -11.26 7.74 5.23
C GLU A 418 -12.10 7.07 6.33
N GLU A 419 -12.70 7.88 7.20
CA GLU A 419 -13.62 7.38 8.24
C GLU A 419 -14.84 6.70 7.61
N TYR A 420 -15.46 7.32 6.61
CA TYR A 420 -16.59 6.76 5.89
C TYR A 420 -16.21 5.43 5.22
N SER A 421 -15.07 5.40 4.52
CA SER A 421 -14.61 4.18 3.85
C SER A 421 -14.27 3.06 4.85
N LEU A 422 -13.73 3.39 6.03
CA LEU A 422 -13.51 2.41 7.11
C LEU A 422 -14.82 1.82 7.63
N LYS A 423 -15.83 2.67 7.89
CA LYS A 423 -17.17 2.23 8.31
C LYS A 423 -17.78 1.28 7.26
N LYS A 424 -17.69 1.66 5.99
CA LYS A 424 -18.14 0.85 4.85
C LYS A 424 -17.47 -0.52 4.79
N ASP A 425 -16.14 -0.59 4.93
CA ASP A 425 -15.41 -1.88 4.94
C ASP A 425 -15.81 -2.77 6.13
N CYS A 426 -16.05 -2.18 7.30
CA CYS A 426 -16.58 -2.89 8.47
C CYS A 426 -17.98 -3.47 8.21
N ILE A 427 -18.86 -2.74 7.52
CA ILE A 427 -20.19 -3.25 7.15
C ILE A 427 -20.08 -4.34 6.07
N LEU A 428 -19.23 -4.16 5.05
CA LEU A 428 -19.01 -5.17 4.00
C LEU A 428 -18.53 -6.52 4.58
N ARG A 429 -17.70 -6.51 5.62
CA ARG A 429 -17.28 -7.73 6.31
C ARG A 429 -18.46 -8.49 6.93
N LEU A 430 -19.49 -7.81 7.45
CA LEU A 430 -20.69 -8.46 8.00
C LEU A 430 -21.37 -9.34 6.94
N VAL A 431 -21.47 -8.84 5.70
CA VAL A 431 -22.02 -9.59 4.56
C VAL A 431 -21.21 -10.87 4.32
N SER A 432 -19.88 -10.79 4.38
CA SER A 432 -19.01 -11.98 4.26
C SER A 432 -19.24 -12.97 5.41
N LEU A 433 -19.36 -12.52 6.66
CA LEU A 433 -19.59 -13.38 7.82
C LEU A 433 -20.94 -14.13 7.74
N LEU A 434 -21.99 -13.45 7.30
CA LEU A 434 -23.32 -14.05 7.12
C LEU A 434 -23.34 -15.15 6.05
N GLN A 435 -22.48 -15.03 5.03
CA GLN A 435 -22.36 -16.04 3.98
C GLN A 435 -21.55 -17.27 4.40
N HIS A 436 -20.54 -17.10 5.25
CA HIS A 436 -19.73 -18.22 5.76
C HIS A 436 -20.37 -18.98 6.91
N SER A 437 -21.26 -18.35 7.69
CA SER A 437 -21.89 -19.00 8.84
C SER A 437 -23.37 -18.63 8.94
N LYS A 438 -24.25 -19.62 8.69
CA LYS A 438 -25.72 -19.44 8.72
C LYS A 438 -26.30 -19.14 10.12
N LYS A 439 -25.48 -19.18 11.17
CA LYS A 439 -25.75 -18.73 12.55
C LYS A 439 -24.48 -18.98 13.36
N SER A 440 -23.74 -17.94 13.75
CA SER A 440 -22.62 -18.13 14.69
C SER A 440 -22.68 -17.09 15.81
N VAL A 441 -22.37 -17.53 17.03
CA VAL A 441 -22.16 -16.67 18.20
C VAL A 441 -21.16 -15.54 17.88
N ASN A 442 -20.22 -15.79 16.97
CA ASN A 442 -19.24 -14.81 16.54
C ASN A 442 -19.84 -13.67 15.71
N THR A 443 -20.86 -13.94 14.89
CA THR A 443 -21.58 -12.89 14.14
C THR A 443 -22.32 -11.96 15.11
N VAL A 444 -22.97 -12.49 16.15
CA VAL A 444 -23.61 -11.67 17.20
C VAL A 444 -22.57 -10.79 17.90
N LYS A 445 -21.42 -11.36 18.29
CA LYS A 445 -20.30 -10.59 18.88
C LYS A 445 -19.77 -9.52 17.93
N TYR A 446 -19.67 -9.83 16.64
CA TYR A 446 -19.23 -8.89 15.62
C TYR A 446 -20.19 -7.69 15.51
N VAL A 447 -21.50 -7.95 15.42
CA VAL A 447 -22.52 -6.89 15.32
C VAL A 447 -22.48 -5.98 16.54
N LYS A 448 -22.31 -6.51 17.76
CA LYS A 448 -22.11 -5.69 18.97
C LYS A 448 -20.90 -4.75 18.87
N LYS A 449 -19.76 -5.24 18.35
CA LYS A 449 -18.58 -4.40 18.14
C LYS A 449 -18.80 -3.37 17.03
N LEU A 450 -19.46 -3.76 15.94
CA LEU A 450 -19.80 -2.88 14.83
C LEU A 450 -20.72 -1.74 15.30
N SER A 451 -21.79 -2.06 16.04
CA SER A 451 -22.69 -1.08 16.67
C SER A 451 -21.92 -0.04 17.49
N LYS A 452 -21.03 -0.49 18.39
CA LYS A 452 -20.19 0.40 19.20
C LYS A 452 -19.26 1.25 18.33
N PHE A 453 -18.68 0.69 17.28
CA PHE A 453 -17.78 1.40 16.37
C PHE A 453 -18.50 2.47 15.54
N LEU A 454 -19.69 2.13 15.01
CA LEU A 454 -20.52 3.05 14.24
C LEU A 454 -21.26 4.07 15.11
N LYS A 455 -21.33 3.84 16.43
CA LYS A 455 -22.16 4.60 17.39
C LYS A 455 -23.65 4.54 17.04
N LEU A 456 -24.12 3.35 16.67
CA LEU A 456 -25.51 3.08 16.30
C LEU A 456 -26.08 1.95 17.15
N ASP A 457 -27.37 2.01 17.48
CA ASP A 457 -28.07 0.90 18.14
C ASP A 457 -28.40 -0.20 17.12
N LEU A 458 -27.39 -1.01 16.77
CA LEU A 458 -27.51 -2.13 15.85
C LEU A 458 -27.41 -3.44 16.64
N THR A 459 -28.49 -4.24 16.63
CA THR A 459 -28.53 -5.54 17.30
C THR A 459 -28.82 -6.68 16.33
N TYR A 460 -28.32 -7.87 16.66
CA TYR A 460 -28.55 -9.10 15.91
C TYR A 460 -28.67 -10.29 16.85
N ASP A 461 -29.76 -11.05 16.73
CA ASP A 461 -30.07 -12.22 17.58
C ASP A 461 -29.73 -13.57 16.91
N GLY A 462 -29.10 -13.55 15.73
CA GLY A 462 -28.85 -14.75 14.92
C GLY A 462 -29.90 -15.01 13.83
N LYS A 463 -31.02 -14.26 13.84
CA LYS A 463 -32.08 -14.33 12.82
C LYS A 463 -32.50 -12.95 12.32
N ILE A 464 -32.49 -11.94 13.17
CA ILE A 464 -33.09 -10.62 12.91
C ILE A 464 -32.08 -9.52 13.22
N PHE A 465 -31.97 -8.55 12.32
CA PHE A 465 -31.29 -7.28 12.56
C PHE A 465 -32.28 -6.22 13.01
N LYS A 466 -31.94 -5.47 14.06
CA LYS A 466 -32.66 -4.26 14.46
C LYS A 466 -31.72 -3.07 14.48
N LEU A 467 -32.19 -1.92 13.99
CA LEU A 467 -31.51 -0.63 14.04
C LEU A 467 -32.44 0.35 14.77
N GLU A 468 -31.96 0.95 15.86
CA GLU A 468 -32.74 1.88 16.69
C GLU A 468 -34.09 1.29 17.12
N GLY A 469 -34.06 0.02 17.56
CA GLY A 469 -35.26 -0.74 17.94
C GLY A 469 -36.16 -1.20 16.79
N LYS A 470 -35.97 -0.72 15.55
CA LYS A 470 -36.79 -1.10 14.38
C LYS A 470 -36.22 -2.31 13.65
N TYR A 471 -37.11 -3.18 13.17
CA TYR A 471 -36.74 -4.34 12.36
C TYR A 471 -36.20 -3.90 10.99
N VAL A 472 -35.00 -4.35 10.65
CA VAL A 472 -34.33 -4.00 9.37
C VAL A 472 -34.22 -5.20 8.44
N LEU A 473 -33.92 -6.39 8.96
CA LEU A 473 -33.88 -7.64 8.16
C LEU A 473 -34.17 -8.89 8.98
N GLN A 474 -34.79 -9.89 8.34
CA GLN A 474 -34.85 -11.29 8.79
C GLN A 474 -34.03 -12.18 7.84
N ASN A 475 -33.29 -13.15 8.38
CA ASN A 475 -32.24 -13.90 7.69
C ASN A 475 -32.74 -14.99 6.69
N ASN A 476 -33.79 -14.71 5.91
CA ASN A 476 -34.27 -15.53 4.80
C ASN A 476 -34.51 -14.64 3.57
N MET A 477 -33.70 -14.77 2.51
CA MET A 477 -34.07 -14.27 1.18
C MET A 477 -33.39 -15.04 0.06
N GLN A 478 -34.22 -15.69 -0.77
CA GLN A 478 -33.91 -16.03 -2.16
C GLN A 478 -33.83 -14.73 -3.01
N PRO A 479 -33.20 -14.75 -4.21
CA PRO A 479 -33.01 -13.55 -5.02
C PRO A 479 -34.33 -13.11 -5.68
N GLY A 480 -34.70 -11.83 -5.56
CA GLY A 480 -35.83 -11.22 -6.28
C GLY A 480 -35.65 -9.70 -6.42
N GLU A 481 -36.09 -9.13 -7.55
CA GLU A 481 -35.91 -7.74 -8.00
C GLU A 481 -36.79 -6.71 -7.25
N CYS A 482 -36.45 -5.42 -7.36
CA CYS A 482 -37.10 -4.31 -6.66
C CYS A 482 -37.65 -3.24 -7.59
N HIS A 483 -38.90 -2.84 -7.34
CA HIS A 483 -39.47 -1.56 -7.75
C HIS A 483 -39.31 -0.52 -6.63
N THR A 484 -38.75 0.65 -6.95
CA THR A 484 -38.18 1.64 -6.01
C THR A 484 -39.18 2.70 -5.50
N SER A 485 -38.96 3.21 -4.28
CA SER A 485 -39.53 4.48 -3.79
C SER A 485 -38.49 5.62 -3.89
N ARG A 486 -38.95 6.82 -4.27
CA ARG A 486 -38.16 7.96 -4.76
C ARG A 486 -37.12 8.57 -3.79
N LYS A 487 -37.06 8.17 -2.52
CA LYS A 487 -36.09 8.73 -1.53
C LYS A 487 -34.66 8.20 -1.68
N CYS A 488 -34.45 7.00 -2.23
CA CYS A 488 -33.11 6.42 -2.42
C CYS A 488 -32.29 7.07 -3.57
N LEU A 489 -32.94 7.81 -4.48
CA LEU A 489 -32.31 8.36 -5.67
C LEU A 489 -31.45 9.61 -5.41
N ARG A 490 -31.64 10.32 -4.28
CA ARG A 490 -30.90 11.56 -3.98
C ARG A 490 -29.49 11.37 -3.38
N HIS A 491 -29.15 10.17 -2.90
CA HIS A 491 -27.88 9.92 -2.18
C HIS A 491 -26.93 8.93 -2.89
N GLY A 492 -27.17 8.60 -4.17
CA GLY A 492 -26.29 7.70 -4.92
C GLY A 492 -26.22 6.27 -4.34
N CYS A 493 -27.34 5.74 -3.82
CA CYS A 493 -27.39 4.35 -3.34
C CYS A 493 -27.00 3.38 -4.48
N PHE A 494 -26.20 2.37 -4.10
CA PHE A 494 -25.59 1.35 -4.96
C PHE A 494 -26.63 0.51 -5.72
N HIS A 495 -27.00 0.90 -6.93
CA HIS A 495 -27.90 0.10 -7.77
C HIS A 495 -27.29 -1.22 -8.29
N ASP A 496 -25.97 -1.39 -8.19
CA ASP A 496 -25.26 -2.47 -8.90
C ASP A 496 -24.81 -3.67 -8.05
N ARG A 497 -25.04 -3.69 -6.72
CA ARG A 497 -24.37 -4.70 -5.84
C ARG A 497 -25.17 -5.29 -4.69
N PHE A 498 -26.41 -4.85 -4.44
CA PHE A 498 -27.15 -5.26 -3.25
C PHE A 498 -28.63 -5.50 -3.55
N ASN A 499 -29.21 -6.55 -2.95
CA ASN A 499 -30.66 -6.64 -2.82
C ASN A 499 -31.14 -5.54 -1.86
N VAL A 500 -32.37 -5.08 -2.05
CA VAL A 500 -33.09 -4.02 -1.31
C VAL A 500 -32.87 -4.06 0.19
N SER A 501 -32.90 -5.26 0.73
CA SER A 501 -32.78 -5.57 2.15
C SER A 501 -31.37 -5.31 2.67
N THR A 502 -30.32 -5.56 1.89
CA THR A 502 -28.96 -5.10 2.22
C THR A 502 -28.87 -3.58 2.21
N CYS A 503 -29.50 -2.88 1.25
CA CYS A 503 -29.48 -1.41 1.16
C CYS A 503 -30.02 -0.70 2.40
N ALA A 504 -30.97 -1.28 3.15
CA ALA A 504 -31.49 -0.69 4.39
C ALA A 504 -30.44 -0.63 5.51
N LEU A 505 -29.54 -1.62 5.62
CA LEU A 505 -28.38 -1.58 6.53
C LEU A 505 -27.29 -0.61 6.07
N PHE A 506 -27.29 -0.21 4.79
CA PHE A 506 -26.26 0.63 4.19
C PHE A 506 -26.65 2.11 4.11
N CYS A 507 -27.89 2.47 3.73
CA CYS A 507 -28.22 3.86 3.39
C CYS A 507 -28.60 4.74 4.60
N GLU A 508 -29.05 4.22 5.75
CA GLU A 508 -29.33 5.04 6.96
C GLU A 508 -28.06 5.30 7.82
N PRO A 509 -27.23 4.30 8.16
CA PRO A 509 -25.98 4.49 8.93
C PRO A 509 -24.90 5.34 8.26
N LEU A 510 -24.94 5.46 6.94
CA LEU A 510 -23.96 6.19 6.13
C LEU A 510 -24.47 7.58 5.69
N ALA A 511 -25.75 7.89 5.96
CA ALA A 511 -26.35 9.22 5.71
C ALA A 511 -26.31 10.15 6.94
N ILE A 512 -25.94 9.60 8.11
CA ILE A 512 -25.64 10.31 9.38
C ILE A 512 -24.13 10.33 9.55
#